data_AF-A0A535BMC0-F1
#
_entry.id   AF-A0A535BMC0-F1
#
_cell.length_a   1.000
_cell.length_b   1.000
_cell.length_c   1.000
_cell.angle_alpha   90.00
_cell.angle_beta   90.00
_cell.angle_gamma   90.00
#
_symmetry.space_group_name_H-M   'P 1'
#
loop_
_entity.id
_entity.type
_entity.pdbx_description
1 polymer ?
#
loop_
_entity_poly.entity_id
_entity_poly.type
_entity_poly.pdbx_seq_one_letter_code
_entity_poly.pdbx_strand_id
1 'polypeptide(L)'
;MRLSDAERVSRAIQTLSGRASLDVIVDRLYDLTEGTLELDRATLHRIARGKTQVARAIDSPEECIRLYFALMIVGCEQDVATVTIVEEGRAMLAGFIGEPLAALIFRDLEATLPKLADRLTLKEYLEEGLRLWLPK
;
A
#
# COMPACT_ATOMS: atom_id res chain seq x y z
N MET A 1 -6.97 -8.51 -11.95
CA MET A 1 -6.23 -7.47 -12.71
C MET A 1 -4.84 -8.00 -13.09
N ARG A 2 -4.08 -7.43 -14.05
CA ARG A 2 -2.64 -7.76 -14.23
C ARG A 2 -1.81 -6.59 -13.71
N LEU A 3 -0.80 -6.86 -12.86
CA LEU A 3 0.14 -5.83 -12.45
C LEU A 3 0.80 -5.19 -13.67
N SER A 4 0.83 -3.87 -13.66
CA SER A 4 1.45 -3.07 -14.73
C SER A 4 2.97 -3.01 -14.55
N ASP A 5 3.44 -2.83 -13.31
CA ASP A 5 4.86 -2.82 -12.97
C ASP A 5 5.09 -3.44 -11.59
N ALA A 6 5.55 -4.67 -11.58
CA ALA A 6 5.66 -5.46 -10.38
C ALA A 6 6.99 -5.26 -9.63
N GLU A 7 8.04 -4.79 -10.32
CA GLU A 7 9.29 -4.39 -9.66
C GLU A 7 9.08 -3.13 -8.83
N ARG A 8 8.30 -2.18 -9.37
CA ARG A 8 7.91 -0.96 -8.67
C ARG A 8 7.11 -1.26 -7.40
N VAL A 9 6.14 -2.17 -7.48
CA VAL A 9 5.38 -2.64 -6.30
C VAL A 9 6.29 -3.33 -5.27
N SER A 10 7.19 -4.20 -5.72
CA SER A 10 8.14 -4.88 -4.82
C SER A 10 9.02 -3.87 -4.08
N ARG A 11 9.53 -2.84 -4.77
CA ARG A 11 10.37 -1.81 -4.17
C ARG A 11 9.59 -1.01 -3.13
N ALA A 12 8.38 -0.57 -3.47
CA ALA A 12 7.52 0.18 -2.55
C ALA A 12 7.25 -0.60 -1.25
N ILE A 13 6.95 -1.90 -1.35
CA ILE A 13 6.75 -2.75 -0.17
C ILE A 13 8.03 -2.82 0.67
N GLN A 14 9.19 -3.01 0.05
CA GLN A 14 10.46 -3.06 0.78
C GLN A 14 10.77 -1.74 1.49
N THR A 15 10.55 -0.60 0.83
CA THR A 15 10.76 0.72 1.43
C THR A 15 9.79 0.97 2.59
N LEU A 16 8.49 0.71 2.38
CA LEU A 16 7.44 0.94 3.39
C LEU A 16 7.55 -0.02 4.58
N SER A 17 8.10 -1.21 4.38
CA SER A 17 8.38 -2.15 5.47
C SER A 17 9.45 -1.64 6.44
N GLY A 18 10.26 -0.65 6.03
CA GLY A 18 11.30 -0.07 6.87
C GLY A 18 12.23 -1.14 7.43
N ARG A 19 12.24 -1.29 8.76
CA ARG A 19 13.05 -2.29 9.48
C ARG A 19 12.28 -3.54 9.88
N ALA A 20 10.96 -3.56 9.70
CA ALA A 20 10.15 -4.71 10.05
C ALA A 20 10.42 -5.88 9.10
N SER A 21 10.37 -7.09 9.66
CA SER A 21 10.34 -8.29 8.84
C SER A 21 9.04 -8.36 8.04
N LEU A 22 9.10 -8.92 6.83
CA LEU A 22 7.92 -9.12 5.99
C LEU A 22 6.84 -9.94 6.70
N ASP A 23 7.20 -10.86 7.60
CA ASP A 23 6.21 -11.63 8.37
C ASP A 23 5.36 -10.75 9.28
N VAL A 24 5.99 -9.80 9.98
CA VAL A 24 5.29 -8.81 10.83
C VAL A 24 4.41 -7.91 9.99
N ILE A 25 4.89 -7.49 8.81
CA ILE A 25 4.08 -6.68 7.90
C ILE A 25 2.86 -7.44 7.42
N VAL A 26 3.00 -8.73 7.06
CA VAL A 26 1.85 -9.54 6.65
C VAL A 26 0.79 -9.61 7.74
N ASP A 27 1.18 -9.93 8.98
CA ASP A 27 0.23 -10.02 10.09
C ASP A 27 -0.48 -8.68 10.29
N ARG A 28 0.27 -7.58 10.21
CA ARG A 28 -0.28 -6.24 10.34
C ARG A 28 -1.25 -5.88 9.22
N LEU A 29 -0.97 -6.26 7.98
CA LEU A 29 -1.87 -6.05 6.85
C LEU A 29 -3.15 -6.89 6.98
N TYR A 30 -3.04 -8.11 7.48
CA TYR A 30 -4.20 -8.95 7.78
C TYR A 30 -5.09 -8.28 8.82
N ASP A 31 -4.51 -7.77 9.92
CA ASP A 31 -5.24 -7.06 10.97
C ASP A 31 -5.91 -5.78 10.43
N LEU A 32 -5.17 -4.95 9.70
CA LEU A 32 -5.67 -3.68 9.15
C LEU A 32 -6.81 -3.88 8.14
N THR A 33 -6.78 -4.98 7.40
CA THR A 33 -7.80 -5.29 6.39
C THR A 33 -8.87 -6.24 6.87
N GLU A 34 -8.89 -6.57 8.16
CA GLU A 34 -9.83 -7.50 8.79
C GLU A 34 -9.88 -8.86 8.08
N GLY A 35 -8.76 -9.29 7.51
CA GLY A 35 -8.64 -10.52 6.73
C GLY A 35 -9.40 -10.53 5.40
N THR A 36 -9.84 -9.37 4.91
CA THR A 36 -10.66 -9.23 3.69
C THR A 36 -9.85 -9.13 2.40
N LEU A 37 -8.53 -8.97 2.50
CA LEU A 37 -7.64 -9.12 1.36
C LEU A 37 -7.49 -10.61 1.02
N GLU A 38 -7.79 -11.02 -0.22
CA GLU A 38 -7.49 -12.37 -0.71
C GLU A 38 -6.00 -12.53 -1.05
N LEU A 39 -5.15 -11.96 -0.18
CA LEU A 39 -3.71 -11.96 -0.29
C LEU A 39 -3.12 -12.86 0.79
N ASP A 40 -2.74 -14.07 0.43
CA ASP A 40 -2.03 -14.95 1.36
C ASP A 40 -0.60 -14.44 1.68
N ARG A 41 -0.10 -14.81 2.87
CA ARG A 41 1.26 -14.48 3.35
C ARG A 41 2.32 -14.81 2.31
N ALA A 42 2.19 -15.97 1.66
CA ALA A 42 3.13 -16.43 0.65
C ALA A 42 3.18 -15.52 -0.59
N THR A 43 2.04 -14.94 -0.99
CA THR A 43 1.94 -14.07 -2.14
C THR A 43 2.53 -12.71 -1.86
N LEU A 44 2.25 -12.11 -0.69
CA LEU A 44 2.93 -10.87 -0.33
C LEU A 44 4.45 -11.06 -0.22
N HIS A 45 4.92 -12.15 0.40
CA HIS A 45 6.35 -12.49 0.44
C HIS A 45 6.96 -12.63 -0.97
N ARG A 46 6.22 -13.23 -1.91
CA ARG A 46 6.67 -13.37 -3.29
C ARG A 46 6.74 -12.02 -3.99
N ILE A 47 5.72 -11.18 -3.85
CA ILE A 47 5.71 -9.82 -4.41
C ILE A 47 6.87 -9.02 -3.83
N ALA A 48 7.05 -9.02 -2.51
CA ALA A 48 8.13 -8.31 -1.82
C ALA A 48 9.53 -8.82 -2.21
N ARG A 49 9.66 -10.05 -2.73
CA ARG A 49 10.92 -10.61 -3.25
C ARG A 49 11.05 -10.47 -4.77
N GLY A 50 10.21 -9.67 -5.43
CA GLY A 50 10.22 -9.52 -6.88
C GLY A 50 9.78 -10.78 -7.66
N LYS A 51 9.22 -11.79 -6.99
CA LYS A 51 8.69 -13.01 -7.61
C LYS A 51 7.24 -12.81 -8.05
N THR A 52 7.09 -12.01 -9.09
CA THR A 52 5.83 -11.34 -9.48
C THR A 52 4.94 -12.14 -10.42
N GLN A 53 5.38 -13.33 -10.85
CA GLN A 53 4.56 -14.30 -11.58
C GLN A 53 3.30 -14.75 -10.80
N VAL A 54 3.20 -14.41 -9.51
CA VAL A 54 2.10 -14.75 -8.60
C VAL A 54 1.18 -13.58 -8.26
N ALA A 55 1.43 -12.39 -8.80
CA ALA A 55 0.56 -11.23 -8.58
C ALA A 55 -0.78 -11.28 -9.35
N ARG A 56 -1.23 -12.49 -9.69
CA ARG A 56 -2.62 -12.76 -10.05
C ARG A 56 -3.57 -12.70 -8.84
N ALA A 57 -3.03 -12.61 -7.62
CA ALA A 57 -3.79 -12.63 -6.37
C ALA A 57 -4.38 -11.29 -5.92
N ILE A 58 -4.13 -10.20 -6.65
CA ILE A 58 -4.85 -8.94 -6.43
C ILE A 58 -5.77 -8.80 -7.63
N ASP A 59 -6.97 -9.32 -7.46
CA ASP A 59 -7.87 -9.59 -8.57
C ASP A 59 -8.78 -8.40 -8.87
N SER A 60 -9.01 -7.54 -7.87
CA SER A 60 -9.92 -6.39 -7.90
C SER A 60 -9.22 -5.04 -7.62
N PRO A 61 -9.76 -3.93 -8.15
CA PRO A 61 -9.32 -2.58 -7.78
C PRO A 61 -9.48 -2.28 -6.29
N GLU A 62 -10.53 -2.78 -5.64
CA GLU A 62 -10.79 -2.60 -4.20
C GLU A 62 -9.71 -3.26 -3.35
N GLU A 63 -9.22 -4.44 -3.73
CA GLU A 63 -8.09 -5.08 -3.06
C GLU A 63 -6.80 -4.27 -3.22
N CYS A 64 -6.54 -3.72 -4.42
CA CYS A 64 -5.39 -2.85 -4.64
C CYS A 64 -5.41 -1.65 -3.71
N ILE A 65 -6.57 -1.02 -3.57
CA ILE A 65 -6.76 0.18 -2.75
C ILE A 65 -6.59 -0.17 -1.26
N ARG A 66 -7.21 -1.25 -0.78
CA ARG A 66 -7.05 -1.72 0.62
C ARG A 66 -5.59 -2.02 0.94
N LEU A 67 -4.89 -2.74 0.06
CA LEU A 67 -3.47 -3.05 0.24
C LEU A 67 -2.60 -1.79 0.21
N TYR A 68 -2.89 -0.86 -0.68
CA TYR A 68 -2.22 0.44 -0.76
C TYR A 68 -2.33 1.22 0.56
N PHE A 69 -3.55 1.40 1.08
CA PHE A 69 -3.76 2.10 2.35
C PHE A 69 -3.05 1.39 3.51
N ALA A 70 -3.22 0.08 3.62
CA ALA A 70 -2.65 -0.70 4.70
C ALA A 70 -1.11 -0.65 4.72
N LEU A 71 -0.45 -0.68 3.56
CA LEU A 71 1.01 -0.55 3.47
C LEU A 71 1.53 0.86 3.79
N MET A 72 0.79 1.90 3.43
CA MET A 72 1.16 3.26 3.84
C MET A 72 1.02 3.45 5.36
N ILE A 73 -0.02 2.88 5.98
CA ILE A 73 -0.19 2.86 7.44
C ILE A 73 0.98 2.15 8.11
N VAL A 74 1.40 1.00 7.56
CA VAL A 74 2.63 0.31 7.99
C VAL A 74 3.85 1.23 7.89
N GLY A 75 4.03 1.95 6.78
CA GLY A 75 5.12 2.93 6.64
C GLY A 75 5.12 3.97 7.76
N CYS A 76 3.95 4.47 8.16
CA CYS A 76 3.81 5.36 9.31
C CYS A 76 4.24 4.68 10.63
N GLU A 77 3.93 3.40 10.80
CA GLU A 77 4.34 2.62 11.98
C GLU A 77 5.85 2.32 12.01
N GLN A 78 6.50 2.26 10.85
CA GLN A 78 7.92 1.90 10.70
C GLN A 78 8.90 3.07 10.69
N ASP A 79 8.44 4.27 11.09
CA ASP A 79 9.28 5.49 11.13
C ASP A 79 9.86 5.89 9.77
N VAL A 80 9.17 5.51 8.69
CA VAL A 80 9.48 5.98 7.34
C VAL A 80 9.07 7.45 7.23
N ALA A 81 9.88 8.26 6.54
CA ALA A 81 9.58 9.67 6.34
C ALA A 81 8.25 9.86 5.59
N THR A 82 7.42 10.81 6.01
CA THR A 82 6.10 11.09 5.41
C THR A 82 6.16 11.24 3.89
N VAL A 83 7.16 11.97 3.38
CA VAL A 83 7.35 12.15 1.93
C VAL A 83 7.60 10.82 1.22
N THR A 84 8.47 9.97 1.79
CA THR A 84 8.75 8.64 1.24
C THR A 84 7.52 7.73 1.27
N ILE A 85 6.71 7.80 2.34
CA ILE A 85 5.46 7.00 2.43
C ILE A 85 4.52 7.35 1.26
N VAL A 86 4.39 8.64 0.97
CA VAL A 86 3.57 9.13 -0.14
C VAL A 86 4.14 8.70 -1.48
N GLU A 87 5.43 8.94 -1.71
CA GLU A 87 6.09 8.61 -2.98
C GLU A 87 5.99 7.12 -3.29
N GLU A 88 6.22 6.27 -2.29
CA GLU A 88 6.10 4.82 -2.44
C GLU A 88 4.66 4.36 -2.56
N GLY A 89 3.71 5.00 -1.86
CA GLY A 89 2.28 4.78 -2.08
C GLY A 89 1.87 5.08 -3.51
N ARG A 90 2.39 6.18 -4.09
CA ARG A 90 2.15 6.55 -5.50
C ARG A 90 2.77 5.55 -6.45
N ALA A 91 4.02 5.17 -6.20
CA ALA A 91 4.73 4.18 -6.99
C ALA A 91 4.01 2.83 -6.98
N MET A 92 3.48 2.43 -5.83
CA MET A 92 2.72 1.20 -5.67
C MET A 92 1.42 1.23 -6.46
N LEU A 93 0.59 2.27 -6.30
CA LEU A 93 -0.64 2.41 -7.08
C LEU A 93 -0.35 2.47 -8.59
N ALA A 94 0.67 3.21 -9.01
CA ALA A 94 1.08 3.23 -10.41
C ALA A 94 1.54 1.85 -10.92
N GLY A 95 2.17 1.03 -10.08
CA GLY A 95 2.52 -0.35 -10.40
C GLY A 95 1.30 -1.28 -10.52
N PHE A 96 0.23 -1.01 -9.76
CA PHE A 96 -1.04 -1.73 -9.87
C PHE A 96 -1.83 -1.33 -11.13
N ILE A 97 -2.17 -0.05 -11.25
CA ILE A 97 -3.18 0.45 -12.20
C ILE A 97 -2.60 1.33 -13.33
N GLY A 98 -1.28 1.54 -13.36
CA GLY A 98 -0.61 2.43 -14.31
C GLY A 98 -0.54 3.88 -13.86
N GLU A 99 0.47 4.61 -14.35
CA GLU A 99 0.74 6.01 -13.96
C GLU A 99 -0.43 6.98 -14.26
N PRO A 100 -1.16 6.91 -15.40
CA PRO A 100 -2.24 7.85 -15.67
C PRO A 100 -3.37 7.80 -14.63
N LEU A 101 -3.77 6.59 -14.22
CA LEU A 101 -4.83 6.41 -13.23
C LEU A 101 -4.34 6.74 -11.81
N ALA A 102 -3.13 6.30 -11.47
CA ALA A 102 -2.52 6.65 -10.18
C ALA A 102 -2.38 8.16 -10.00
N ALA A 103 -1.98 8.90 -11.04
CA ALA A 103 -1.86 10.35 -11.01
C ALA A 103 -3.22 11.06 -10.78
N LEU A 104 -4.32 10.50 -11.28
CA LEU A 104 -5.67 11.05 -11.01
C LEU A 104 -6.06 10.88 -9.54
N ILE A 105 -5.83 9.68 -8.98
CA ILE A 105 -6.10 9.40 -7.55
C ILE A 105 -5.21 10.26 -6.65
N PHE A 106 -3.94 10.40 -7.00
CA PHE A 106 -2.98 11.16 -6.20
C PHE A 106 -3.16 12.66 -6.29
N ARG A 107 -3.85 13.20 -7.30
CA ARG A 107 -4.04 14.65 -7.43
C ARG A 107 -4.70 15.26 -6.19
N ASP A 108 -5.76 14.63 -5.69
CA ASP A 108 -6.50 15.12 -4.52
C ASP A 108 -5.71 14.88 -3.23
N LEU A 109 -4.99 13.75 -3.16
CA LEU A 109 -4.09 13.47 -2.05
C LEU A 109 -2.96 14.50 -2.01
N GLU A 110 -2.28 14.78 -3.12
CA GLU A 110 -1.18 15.76 -3.25
C GLU A 110 -1.60 17.17 -2.81
N ALA A 111 -2.84 17.59 -3.07
CA ALA A 111 -3.38 18.86 -2.57
C ALA A 111 -3.61 18.85 -1.04
N THR A 112 -3.82 17.67 -0.47
CA THR A 112 -4.08 17.44 0.96
C THR A 112 -2.79 17.22 1.75
N LEU A 113 -1.75 16.64 1.15
CA LEU A 113 -0.47 16.31 1.78
C LEU A 113 0.19 17.48 2.53
N PRO A 114 0.20 18.73 2.03
CA PRO A 114 0.81 19.85 2.76
C PRO A 114 0.12 20.13 4.11
N LYS A 115 -1.12 19.64 4.29
CA LYS A 115 -1.89 19.76 5.54
C LYS A 115 -1.68 18.57 6.47
N LEU A 116 -1.14 17.47 5.96
CA LEU A 116 -0.75 16.29 6.74
C LEU A 116 0.67 16.52 7.27
N ALA A 117 0.79 17.47 8.20
CA ALA A 117 2.05 18.06 8.65
C ALA A 117 2.95 17.07 9.41
N ASP A 118 2.37 16.00 9.95
CA ASP A 118 3.07 14.99 10.71
C ASP A 118 2.54 13.58 10.40
N ARG A 119 3.34 12.60 10.80
CA ARG A 119 3.12 11.18 10.52
C ARG A 119 1.85 10.64 11.20
N LEU A 120 1.50 11.13 12.39
CA LEU A 120 0.29 10.69 13.08
C LEU A 120 -0.94 11.14 12.30
N THR A 121 -0.98 12.42 11.90
CA THR A 121 -2.06 12.97 11.08
C THR A 121 -2.20 12.24 9.74
N LEU A 122 -1.07 11.90 9.08
CA LEU A 122 -1.10 11.07 7.87
C LEU A 122 -1.69 9.68 8.16
N LYS A 123 -1.26 9.04 9.24
CA LYS A 123 -1.74 7.71 9.63
C LYS A 123 -3.25 7.72 9.88
N GLU A 124 -3.76 8.67 10.66
CA GLU A 124 -5.19 8.81 10.94
C GLU A 124 -6.00 9.00 9.64
N TYR A 125 -5.53 9.86 8.73
CA TYR A 125 -6.16 10.05 7.43
C TYR A 125 -6.22 8.74 6.62
N LEU A 126 -5.12 7.97 6.59
CA LEU A 126 -5.06 6.70 5.88
C LEU A 126 -5.94 5.63 6.53
N GLU A 127 -6.04 5.59 7.86
CA GLU A 127 -6.91 4.67 8.59
C GLU A 127 -8.39 4.97 8.33
N GLU A 128 -8.81 6.24 8.35
CA GLU A 128 -10.16 6.62 7.94
C GLU A 128 -10.43 6.26 6.48
N GLY A 129 -9.45 6.50 5.61
CA GLY A 129 -9.50 6.07 4.21
C GLY A 129 -9.73 4.57 4.09
N LEU A 130 -8.94 3.75 4.77
CA LEU A 130 -9.05 2.29 4.75
C LEU A 130 -10.43 1.82 5.20
N ARG A 131 -11.00 2.39 6.27
CA ARG A 131 -12.32 2.02 6.77
C ARG A 131 -13.44 2.19 5.74
N LEU A 132 -13.33 3.16 4.83
CA LEU A 132 -14.30 3.34 3.75
C LEU A 132 -14.28 2.21 2.72
N TRP A 133 -13.18 1.48 2.62
CA TRP A 133 -12.95 0.39 1.67
C TRP A 133 -13.07 -0.99 2.30
N LEU A 134 -13.24 -1.10 3.62
CA LEU A 134 -13.57 -2.35 4.27
C LEU A 134 -15.03 -2.75 3.95
N PRO A 135 -15.32 -4.04 3.76
CA PRO A 135 -16.70 -4.52 3.62
C PRO A 135 -17.50 -4.18 4.88
N LYS A 136 -18.79 -3.85 4.69
CA LYS A 136 -19.73 -3.51 5.77
C LYS A 136 -20.39 -4.75 6.36
#